data_AF-K9QB45-F1
#
_entry.id   AF-K9QB45-F1
#
_cell.length_a   1.000
_cell.length_b   1.000
_cell.length_c   1.000
_cell.angle_alpha   90.00
_cell.angle_beta   90.00
_cell.angle_gamma   90.00
#
_symmetry.space_group_name_H-M   'P 1'
#
loop_
_entity.id
_entity.type
_entity.pdbx_description
1 polymer ?
#
loop_
_entity_poly.entity_id
_entity_poly.type
_entity_poly.pdbx_seq_one_letter_code
_entity_poly.pdbx_strand_id
1 'polypeptide(L)'
;MAFRQKTSKLLRIIKNLIIVLVRSVYTVIKLIFQVLNQLSKYLAGKRLFVIVLLLLIIFGIVSLFILIPGTHIFEGNLVVKEVSFTYNDQQSKLFLQSVRRIKKLETEGVQTLTFTGKFISQSSPTINKLNTLKINLTDSQSKLIITPINSPTTSEIDLNELRLQPNTKVEGLTYDFYRQRIAFSLKPQATPELGNQPNILNLYLGEQPVKITLQGYKLPEVKLPEIQDSQTPLEFTLNPDIKELNLKISQDNTIYLTASELPEYDEQWFRSKIATKDVIFERLERSGDIRDDLAISTIIEGKVQMAEQEREIKQGQFLMATKPDMPLGDFQRIKYTINKNDNHYERERAVADGNCSLPPKYMQDKCLYSKIQERSEQNGYCREKPLFNF
;
A
#
# COMPACT_ATOMS: atom_id res chain seq x y z
N MET A 1 29.41 -68.50 40.98
CA MET A 1 30.83 -68.15 40.75
C MET A 1 31.28 -68.17 39.27
N ALA A 2 30.39 -68.34 38.28
CA ALA A 2 30.78 -68.42 36.85
C ALA A 2 30.73 -67.08 36.07
N PHE A 3 30.16 -66.01 36.63
CA PHE A 3 30.00 -64.73 35.93
C PHE A 3 31.21 -63.79 36.03
N ARG A 4 32.13 -63.99 37.00
CA ARG A 4 33.32 -63.13 37.20
C ARG A 4 34.51 -63.47 36.29
N GLN A 5 34.54 -64.66 35.68
CA GLN A 5 35.68 -65.10 34.86
C GLN A 5 35.50 -64.81 33.36
N LYS A 6 34.26 -64.68 32.87
CA LYS A 6 33.97 -64.27 31.48
C LYS A 6 34.21 -62.77 31.25
N THR A 7 33.95 -61.93 32.26
CA THR A 7 34.17 -60.48 32.17
C THR A 7 35.64 -60.11 32.03
N SER A 8 36.58 -60.86 32.63
CA SER A 8 38.01 -60.56 32.52
C SER A 8 38.61 -60.85 31.13
N LYS A 9 38.14 -61.91 30.44
CA LYS A 9 38.54 -62.20 29.05
C LYS A 9 37.98 -61.17 28.07
N LEU A 10 36.72 -60.78 28.25
CA LEU A 10 36.08 -59.76 27.40
C LEU A 10 36.78 -58.40 27.56
N LEU A 11 37.11 -58.00 28.80
CA LEU A 11 37.86 -56.76 29.06
C LEU A 11 39.25 -56.77 28.41
N ARG A 12 39.92 -57.92 28.38
CA ARG A 12 41.26 -58.08 27.78
C ARG A 12 41.21 -57.98 26.25
N ILE A 13 40.16 -58.54 25.64
CA ILE A 13 39.90 -58.43 24.20
C ILE A 13 39.59 -56.98 23.84
N ILE A 14 38.69 -56.30 24.58
CA ILE A 14 38.35 -54.89 24.35
C ILE A 14 39.58 -53.99 24.50
N LYS A 15 40.42 -54.21 25.53
CA LYS A 15 41.64 -53.41 25.73
C LYS A 15 42.63 -53.57 24.58
N ASN A 16 42.80 -54.80 24.06
CA ASN A 16 43.65 -55.03 22.89
C ASN A 16 43.06 -54.40 21.62
N LEU A 17 41.73 -54.44 21.45
CA LEU A 17 41.04 -53.83 20.31
C LEU A 17 41.18 -52.31 20.33
N ILE A 18 41.05 -51.67 21.51
CA ILE A 18 41.30 -50.23 21.69
C ILE A 18 42.76 -49.90 21.37
N ILE A 19 43.74 -50.70 21.83
CA ILE A 19 45.16 -50.45 21.52
C ILE A 19 45.43 -50.56 20.01
N VAL A 20 44.84 -51.54 19.32
CA VAL A 20 44.96 -51.68 17.86
C VAL A 20 44.30 -50.49 17.14
N LEU A 21 43.14 -50.04 17.61
CA LEU A 21 42.40 -48.92 17.01
C LEU A 21 43.10 -47.58 17.25
N VAL A 22 43.67 -47.35 18.42
CA VAL A 22 44.50 -46.16 18.71
C VAL A 22 45.75 -46.16 17.84
N ARG A 23 46.40 -47.31 17.65
CA ARG A 23 47.58 -47.43 16.76
C ARG A 23 47.23 -47.21 15.29
N SER A 24 46.09 -47.71 14.82
CA SER A 24 45.64 -47.49 13.44
C SER A 24 45.30 -46.03 13.20
N VAL A 25 44.55 -45.39 14.11
CA VAL A 25 44.24 -43.96 14.05
C VAL A 25 45.52 -43.11 14.08
N TYR A 26 46.47 -43.42 14.96
CA TYR A 26 47.74 -42.71 15.02
C TYR A 26 48.54 -42.84 13.72
N THR A 27 48.52 -44.03 13.09
CA THR A 27 49.20 -44.27 11.83
C THR A 27 48.55 -43.50 10.69
N VAL A 28 47.21 -43.46 10.63
CA VAL A 28 46.46 -42.66 9.66
C VAL A 28 46.73 -41.16 9.84
N ILE A 29 46.70 -40.65 11.07
CA ILE A 29 47.02 -39.25 11.38
C ILE A 29 48.46 -38.92 10.97
N LYS A 30 49.42 -39.80 11.26
CA LYS A 30 50.81 -39.61 10.85
C LYS A 30 50.96 -39.58 9.32
N LEU A 31 50.21 -40.42 8.61
CA LEU A 31 50.19 -40.46 7.15
C LEU A 31 49.58 -39.19 6.56
N ILE A 32 48.47 -38.70 7.14
CA ILE A 32 47.85 -37.40 6.79
C ILE A 32 48.83 -36.25 7.02
N PHE A 33 49.51 -36.21 8.18
CA PHE A 33 50.51 -35.17 8.47
C PHE A 33 51.70 -35.25 7.51
N GLN A 34 52.15 -36.45 7.15
CA GLN A 34 53.25 -36.63 6.21
C GLN A 34 52.86 -36.17 4.80
N VAL A 35 51.64 -36.50 4.34
CA VAL A 35 51.10 -36.02 3.06
C VAL A 35 50.93 -34.50 3.09
N LEU A 36 50.34 -33.93 4.15
CA LEU A 36 50.21 -32.47 4.33
C LEU A 36 51.56 -31.76 4.34
N ASN A 37 52.58 -32.34 4.97
CA ASN A 37 53.92 -31.75 5.05
C ASN A 37 54.68 -31.87 3.70
N GLN A 38 54.44 -32.93 2.93
CA GLN A 38 54.93 -33.02 1.57
C GLN A 38 54.20 -32.05 0.64
N LEU A 39 52.88 -31.90 0.80
CA LEU A 39 52.06 -30.93 0.08
C LEU A 39 52.51 -29.49 0.41
N SER A 40 52.77 -29.19 1.68
CA SER A 40 53.23 -27.87 2.11
C SER A 40 54.61 -27.54 1.54
N LYS A 41 55.55 -28.51 1.52
CA LYS A 41 56.86 -28.35 0.88
C LYS A 41 56.74 -28.18 -0.64
N TYR A 42 55.85 -28.93 -1.28
CA TYR A 42 55.57 -28.79 -2.71
C TYR A 42 54.97 -27.41 -3.05
N LEU A 43 53.97 -26.97 -2.28
CA LEU A 43 53.34 -25.65 -2.39
C LEU A 43 54.35 -24.52 -2.07
N ALA A 44 55.24 -24.72 -1.10
CA ALA A 44 56.32 -23.79 -0.76
C ALA A 44 57.43 -23.72 -1.82
N GLY A 45 57.59 -24.74 -2.67
CA GLY A 45 58.43 -24.71 -3.87
C GLY A 45 57.73 -24.10 -5.09
N LYS A 46 56.39 -24.05 -5.08
CA LYS A 46 55.53 -23.48 -6.13
C LYS A 46 54.83 -22.20 -5.66
N ARG A 47 55.52 -21.36 -4.87
CA ARG A 47 54.95 -20.11 -4.27
C ARG A 47 54.18 -19.26 -5.27
N LEU A 48 54.72 -19.08 -6.48
CA LEU A 48 54.07 -18.30 -7.54
C LEU A 48 52.74 -18.92 -7.97
N PHE A 49 52.66 -20.25 -8.14
CA PHE A 49 51.42 -20.95 -8.50
C PHE A 49 50.36 -20.82 -7.40
N VAL A 50 50.75 -20.92 -6.13
CA VAL A 50 49.83 -20.74 -5.00
C VAL A 50 49.30 -19.32 -4.93
N ILE A 51 50.15 -18.32 -5.15
CA ILE A 51 49.75 -16.90 -5.20
C ILE A 51 48.78 -16.66 -6.37
N VAL A 52 49.06 -17.20 -7.55
CA VAL A 52 48.18 -17.09 -8.73
C VAL A 52 46.83 -17.76 -8.49
N LEU A 53 46.81 -18.95 -7.90
CA LEU A 53 45.57 -19.65 -7.56
C LEU A 53 44.75 -18.87 -6.53
N LEU A 54 45.39 -18.32 -5.51
CA LEU A 54 44.73 -17.52 -4.48
C LEU A 54 44.17 -16.21 -5.05
N LEU A 55 44.92 -15.55 -5.96
CA LEU A 55 44.40 -14.41 -6.71
C LEU A 55 43.20 -14.80 -7.58
N LEU A 56 43.25 -15.91 -8.30
CA LEU A 56 42.12 -16.42 -9.08
C LEU A 56 40.88 -16.69 -8.22
N ILE A 57 41.06 -17.26 -7.02
CA ILE A 57 39.96 -17.50 -6.08
C ILE A 57 39.40 -16.16 -5.57
N ILE A 58 40.25 -15.20 -5.20
CA ILE A 58 39.80 -13.87 -4.75
C ILE A 58 39.05 -13.16 -5.87
N PHE A 59 39.60 -13.12 -7.08
CA PHE A 59 38.92 -12.51 -8.24
C PHE A 59 37.61 -13.23 -8.54
N GLY A 60 37.58 -14.57 -8.49
CA GLY A 60 36.36 -15.35 -8.68
C GLY A 60 35.28 -15.01 -7.63
N ILE A 61 35.66 -14.87 -6.36
CA ILE A 61 34.74 -14.47 -5.29
C ILE A 61 34.25 -13.04 -5.48
N VAL A 62 35.14 -12.10 -5.81
CA VAL A 62 34.77 -10.70 -6.09
C VAL A 62 33.83 -10.60 -7.29
N SER A 63 34.07 -11.37 -8.36
CA SER A 63 33.18 -11.44 -9.51
C SER A 63 31.81 -12.04 -9.17
N LEU A 64 31.74 -13.02 -8.26
CA LEU A 64 30.47 -13.57 -7.77
C LEU A 64 29.68 -12.56 -6.95
N PHE A 65 30.33 -11.69 -6.16
CA PHE A 65 29.65 -10.64 -5.40
C PHE A 65 28.94 -9.62 -6.29
N ILE A 66 29.42 -9.38 -7.51
CA ILE A 66 28.78 -8.47 -8.50
C ILE A 66 27.47 -9.06 -9.05
N LEU A 67 27.31 -10.39 -9.01
CA LEU A 67 26.14 -11.09 -9.54
C LEU A 67 25.01 -11.27 -8.51
N ILE A 68 25.23 -10.89 -7.24
CA ILE A 68 24.19 -10.98 -6.21
C ILE A 68 23.28 -9.74 -6.37
N PRO A 69 22.00 -9.90 -6.74
CA PRO A 69 21.08 -8.76 -6.84
C PRO A 69 20.91 -8.12 -5.46
N GLY A 70 21.33 -6.86 -5.33
CA GLY A 70 21.17 -6.09 -4.11
C GLY A 70 19.73 -5.61 -3.95
N THR A 71 19.20 -5.64 -2.73
CA THR A 71 17.98 -4.89 -2.38
C THR A 71 18.34 -3.41 -2.30
N HIS A 72 17.91 -2.63 -3.28
CA HIS A 72 18.11 -1.18 -3.25
C HIS A 72 16.98 -0.50 -2.47
N ILE A 73 17.35 0.37 -1.53
CA ILE A 73 16.39 1.25 -0.86
C ILE A 73 15.99 2.33 -1.86
N PHE A 74 14.69 2.41 -2.14
CA PHE A 74 14.08 3.46 -2.93
C PHE A 74 13.68 4.60 -1.98
N GLU A 75 14.18 5.80 -2.24
CA GLU A 75 13.76 7.01 -1.56
C GLU A 75 13.12 7.95 -2.57
N GLY A 76 12.08 8.67 -2.18
CA GLY A 76 11.41 9.56 -3.11
C GLY A 76 10.58 10.62 -2.42
N ASN A 77 10.53 11.79 -3.06
CA ASN A 77 9.62 12.87 -2.71
C ASN A 77 8.69 13.08 -3.91
N LEU A 78 7.41 12.77 -3.73
CA LEU A 78 6.42 12.78 -4.80
C LEU A 78 5.26 13.69 -4.42
N VAL A 79 4.80 14.47 -5.40
CA VAL A 79 3.53 15.16 -5.37
C VAL A 79 2.54 14.33 -6.18
N VAL A 80 1.45 13.90 -5.53
CA VAL A 80 0.47 12.98 -6.11
C VAL A 80 -0.94 13.49 -5.89
N LYS A 81 -1.85 13.19 -6.82
CA LYS A 81 -3.28 13.52 -6.71
C LYS A 81 -4.00 12.58 -5.74
N GLU A 82 -3.58 11.32 -5.73
CA GLU A 82 -4.23 10.24 -4.99
C GLU A 82 -3.19 9.19 -4.63
N VAL A 83 -3.25 8.64 -3.43
CA VAL A 83 -2.38 7.55 -2.98
C VAL A 83 -3.21 6.49 -2.27
N SER A 84 -2.86 5.22 -2.51
CA SER A 84 -3.38 4.09 -1.75
C SER A 84 -2.21 3.31 -1.14
N PHE A 85 -2.41 2.74 0.05
CA PHE A 85 -1.39 1.94 0.72
C PHE A 85 -2.01 1.02 1.77
N THR A 86 -1.26 0.01 2.19
CA THR A 86 -1.60 -0.82 3.36
C THR A 86 -0.70 -0.46 4.53
N TYR A 87 -1.27 -0.24 5.71
CA TYR A 87 -0.50 0.03 6.92
C TYR A 87 0.26 -1.22 7.39
N ASN A 88 1.57 -1.08 7.70
CA ASN A 88 2.48 -2.22 7.84
C ASN A 88 3.16 -2.36 9.22
N ASP A 89 2.77 -1.61 10.25
CA ASP A 89 3.23 -1.92 11.62
C ASP A 89 2.28 -2.87 12.36
N GLN A 90 2.76 -3.42 13.46
CA GLN A 90 2.04 -4.31 14.36
C GLN A 90 1.22 -3.59 15.44
N GLN A 91 1.34 -2.26 15.55
CA GLN A 91 0.67 -1.46 16.59
C GLN A 91 -0.17 -0.36 15.96
N SER A 92 -1.24 0.06 16.64
CA SER A 92 -2.04 1.19 16.15
C SER A 92 -1.24 2.50 16.10
N LYS A 93 -1.40 3.27 15.02
CA LYS A 93 -0.67 4.53 14.84
C LYS A 93 -1.55 5.66 14.37
N LEU A 94 -1.29 6.83 14.94
CA LEU A 94 -1.98 8.06 14.60
C LEU A 94 -1.72 8.42 13.13
N PHE A 95 -2.80 8.62 12.38
CA PHE A 95 -2.78 8.92 10.96
C PHE A 95 -3.28 10.33 10.67
N LEU A 96 -4.51 10.63 11.08
CA LEU A 96 -5.03 12.00 11.09
C LEU A 96 -5.16 12.51 12.51
N GLN A 97 -4.99 13.82 12.69
CA GLN A 97 -5.18 14.47 13.97
C GLN A 97 -5.60 15.94 13.79
N SER A 98 -6.24 16.47 14.82
CA SER A 98 -6.47 17.91 14.99
C SER A 98 -7.05 18.59 13.76
N VAL A 99 -7.99 17.95 13.05
CA VAL A 99 -8.66 18.62 11.94
C VAL A 99 -9.81 19.44 12.51
N ARG A 100 -9.57 20.74 12.65
CA ARG A 100 -10.49 21.65 13.34
C ARG A 100 -11.56 22.23 12.42
N ARG A 101 -12.67 22.67 13.02
CA ARG A 101 -13.75 23.44 12.38
C ARG A 101 -14.32 22.74 11.15
N ILE A 102 -14.59 21.44 11.28
CA ILE A 102 -15.19 20.60 10.25
C ILE A 102 -16.57 21.15 9.90
N LYS A 103 -16.75 21.57 8.65
CA LYS A 103 -18.02 22.05 8.10
C LYS A 103 -18.94 20.89 7.73
N LYS A 104 -18.36 19.79 7.31
CA LYS A 104 -19.08 18.57 6.93
C LYS A 104 -18.18 17.37 7.15
N LEU A 105 -18.66 16.42 7.95
CA LEU A 105 -18.17 15.05 7.99
C LEU A 105 -19.23 14.17 7.34
N GLU A 106 -18.81 13.33 6.40
CA GLU A 106 -19.65 12.28 5.82
C GLU A 106 -18.90 10.95 5.91
N THR A 107 -19.54 9.95 6.48
CA THR A 107 -19.08 8.56 6.46
C THR A 107 -20.08 7.73 5.68
N GLU A 108 -19.57 6.86 4.79
CA GLU A 108 -20.36 5.98 3.95
C GLU A 108 -19.92 4.53 4.19
N GLY A 109 -20.86 3.67 4.58
CA GLY A 109 -20.64 2.26 4.83
C GLY A 109 -21.35 1.73 6.07
N VAL A 110 -21.11 0.46 6.38
CA VAL A 110 -21.72 -0.23 7.51
C VAL A 110 -21.10 0.24 8.82
N GLN A 111 -21.94 0.75 9.73
CA GLN A 111 -21.49 1.28 11.02
C GLN A 111 -22.61 1.24 12.05
N THR A 112 -22.25 0.97 13.31
CA THR A 112 -23.13 1.17 14.45
C THR A 112 -22.60 2.34 15.27
N LEU A 113 -23.48 3.26 15.63
CA LEU A 113 -23.16 4.40 16.46
C LEU A 113 -24.29 4.70 17.45
N THR A 114 -23.95 5.43 18.50
CA THR A 114 -24.89 5.88 19.52
C THR A 114 -24.65 7.35 19.79
N PHE A 115 -25.73 8.14 19.74
CA PHE A 115 -25.73 9.51 20.20
C PHE A 115 -26.42 9.61 21.56
N THR A 116 -25.93 10.51 22.41
CA THR A 116 -26.53 10.82 23.71
C THR A 116 -26.71 12.33 23.80
N GLY A 117 -27.93 12.77 24.08
CA GLY A 117 -28.29 14.18 24.09
C GLY A 117 -29.78 14.43 23.85
N LYS A 118 -30.11 15.68 23.58
CA LYS A 118 -31.48 16.08 23.22
C LYS A 118 -31.65 16.09 21.72
N PHE A 119 -32.68 15.39 21.23
CA PHE A 119 -32.98 15.29 19.80
C PHE A 119 -34.17 16.17 19.40
N ILE A 120 -34.08 16.80 18.23
CA ILE A 120 -35.18 17.55 17.62
C ILE A 120 -35.31 17.13 16.15
N SER A 121 -36.39 16.43 15.84
CA SER A 121 -36.79 16.02 14.49
C SER A 121 -38.25 16.37 14.25
N GLN A 122 -38.51 16.93 13.07
CA GLN A 122 -39.87 17.20 12.58
C GLN A 122 -40.46 15.96 11.89
N SER A 123 -39.63 15.22 11.15
CA SER A 123 -40.06 14.05 10.37
C SER A 123 -40.22 12.79 11.22
N SER A 124 -39.54 12.70 12.36
CA SER A 124 -39.67 11.58 13.30
C SER A 124 -39.78 12.05 14.75
N PRO A 125 -40.92 12.65 15.17
CA PRO A 125 -41.07 13.22 16.51
C PRO A 125 -40.91 12.21 17.67
N THR A 126 -40.97 10.91 17.40
CA THR A 126 -40.73 9.86 18.40
C THR A 126 -39.32 9.91 18.96
N ILE A 127 -38.33 10.31 18.16
CA ILE A 127 -36.94 10.41 18.62
C ILE A 127 -36.73 11.58 19.60
N ASN A 128 -37.59 12.60 19.56
CA ASN A 128 -37.49 13.79 20.43
C ASN A 128 -37.73 13.46 21.91
N LYS A 129 -38.27 12.25 22.20
CA LYS A 129 -38.52 11.75 23.55
C LYS A 129 -37.36 10.94 24.11
N LEU A 130 -36.33 10.68 23.31
CA LEU A 130 -35.18 9.89 23.70
C LEU A 130 -34.07 10.79 24.25
N ASN A 131 -33.23 10.22 25.11
CA ASN A 131 -31.96 10.83 25.52
C ASN A 131 -30.75 10.10 24.91
N THR A 132 -30.98 8.91 24.36
CA THR A 132 -29.98 8.08 23.68
C THR A 132 -30.59 7.53 22.41
N LEU A 133 -29.85 7.57 21.31
CA LEU A 133 -30.27 7.05 20.02
C LEU A 133 -29.19 6.13 19.45
N LYS A 134 -29.48 4.83 19.44
CA LYS A 134 -28.67 3.83 18.76
C LYS A 134 -29.07 3.75 17.28
N ILE A 135 -28.08 3.75 16.40
CA ILE A 135 -28.25 3.76 14.94
C ILE A 135 -27.38 2.65 14.34
N ASN A 136 -27.96 1.91 13.40
CA ASN A 136 -27.23 1.00 12.54
C ASN A 136 -27.33 1.47 11.09
N LEU A 137 -26.21 1.81 10.47
CA LEU A 137 -26.06 1.96 9.02
C LEU A 137 -25.86 0.57 8.43
N THR A 138 -26.73 0.13 7.52
CA THR A 138 -26.93 -1.30 7.23
C THR A 138 -26.22 -1.85 6.01
N ASP A 139 -25.76 -0.99 5.11
CA ASP A 139 -25.14 -1.39 3.85
C ASP A 139 -23.98 -0.46 3.46
N SER A 140 -23.30 -0.80 2.36
CA SER A 140 -22.13 -0.07 1.87
C SER A 140 -22.45 1.31 1.31
N GLN A 141 -23.73 1.67 1.13
CA GLN A 141 -24.18 2.96 0.62
C GLN A 141 -24.84 3.83 1.71
N SER A 142 -24.97 3.27 2.91
CA SER A 142 -25.55 3.95 4.07
C SER A 142 -24.66 5.11 4.49
N LYS A 143 -25.27 6.25 4.82
CA LYS A 143 -24.54 7.49 5.09
C LYS A 143 -24.86 8.04 6.47
N LEU A 144 -23.83 8.53 7.14
CA LEU A 144 -23.93 9.46 8.26
C LEU A 144 -23.30 10.78 7.83
N ILE A 145 -24.05 11.86 7.93
CA ILE A 145 -23.56 13.22 7.67
C ILE A 145 -23.75 14.06 8.93
N ILE A 146 -22.68 14.69 9.37
CA ILE A 146 -22.65 15.61 10.51
C ILE A 146 -22.22 16.99 10.01
N THR A 147 -23.04 18.00 10.29
CA THR A 147 -22.79 19.41 9.94
C THR A 147 -23.15 20.31 11.12
N PRO A 148 -22.49 21.46 11.31
CA PRO A 148 -22.94 22.43 12.29
C PRO A 148 -24.33 22.94 11.89
N ILE A 149 -25.20 23.24 12.85
CA ILE A 149 -26.50 23.84 12.55
C ILE A 149 -26.36 25.33 12.18
N ASN A 150 -25.35 25.97 12.76
CA ASN A 150 -24.97 27.35 12.53
C ASN A 150 -24.04 27.47 11.30
N SER A 151 -23.49 28.66 11.09
CA SER A 151 -22.56 28.91 9.99
C SER A 151 -21.38 27.92 10.00
N PRO A 152 -20.93 27.45 8.82
CA PRO A 152 -19.71 26.63 8.70
C PRO A 152 -18.48 27.28 9.36
N THR A 153 -18.42 28.61 9.41
CA THR A 153 -17.29 29.38 9.99
C THR A 153 -17.20 29.32 11.51
N THR A 154 -18.27 28.93 12.20
CA THR A 154 -18.33 28.82 13.67
C THR A 154 -18.42 27.36 14.12
N SER A 155 -18.05 26.41 13.26
CA SER A 155 -18.10 24.99 13.60
C SER A 155 -17.16 24.68 14.76
N GLU A 156 -17.68 23.99 15.76
CA GLU A 156 -16.94 23.40 16.88
C GLU A 156 -16.68 21.91 16.66
N ILE A 157 -17.06 21.37 15.49
CA ILE A 157 -16.85 19.96 15.16
C ILE A 157 -15.38 19.79 14.78
N ASP A 158 -14.67 18.94 15.53
CA ASP A 158 -13.26 18.65 15.30
C ASP A 158 -13.03 17.14 15.17
N LEU A 159 -12.04 16.75 14.37
CA LEU A 159 -11.44 15.42 14.42
C LEU A 159 -10.24 15.50 15.36
N ASN A 160 -10.33 14.81 16.50
CA ASN A 160 -9.23 14.75 17.46
C ASN A 160 -8.15 13.82 16.93
N GLU A 161 -8.52 12.58 16.61
CA GLU A 161 -7.62 11.61 16.00
C GLU A 161 -8.32 10.54 15.16
N LEU A 162 -7.59 10.03 14.16
CA LEU A 162 -7.83 8.76 13.50
C LEU A 162 -6.57 7.93 13.61
N ARG A 163 -6.67 6.74 14.20
CA ARG A 163 -5.57 5.79 14.30
C ARG A 163 -5.78 4.61 13.37
N LEU A 164 -4.78 4.29 12.55
CA LEU A 164 -4.79 3.10 11.71
C LEU A 164 -4.43 1.87 12.54
N GLN A 165 -5.24 0.82 12.41
CA GLN A 165 -4.96 -0.50 12.93
C GLN A 165 -4.08 -1.29 11.95
N PRO A 166 -3.24 -2.21 12.44
CA PRO A 166 -2.40 -3.07 11.61
C PRO A 166 -3.14 -3.65 10.40
N ASN A 167 -2.47 -3.66 9.24
CA ASN A 167 -3.00 -4.20 8.00
C ASN A 167 -4.25 -3.50 7.44
N THR A 168 -4.63 -2.32 7.95
CA THR A 168 -5.68 -1.50 7.34
C THR A 168 -5.21 -0.95 6.00
N LYS A 169 -5.98 -1.17 4.93
CA LYS A 169 -5.74 -0.54 3.63
C LYS A 169 -6.43 0.82 3.59
N VAL A 170 -5.67 1.85 3.24
CA VAL A 170 -6.15 3.19 2.92
C VAL A 170 -6.22 3.28 1.41
N GLU A 171 -7.41 3.46 0.86
CA GLU A 171 -7.62 3.59 -0.59
C GLU A 171 -8.06 4.99 -0.97
N GLY A 172 -7.54 5.48 -2.09
CA GLY A 172 -8.00 6.72 -2.71
C GLY A 172 -7.79 7.95 -1.83
N LEU A 173 -6.71 8.01 -1.05
CA LEU A 173 -6.41 9.17 -0.23
C LEU A 173 -6.12 10.38 -1.11
N THR A 174 -7.00 11.38 -1.01
CA THR A 174 -6.92 12.63 -1.75
C THR A 174 -7.01 13.81 -0.79
N TYR A 175 -6.32 14.89 -1.12
CA TYR A 175 -6.40 16.15 -0.41
C TYR A 175 -6.52 17.31 -1.41
N ASP A 176 -7.64 18.03 -1.32
CA ASP A 176 -7.88 19.26 -2.06
C ASP A 176 -7.62 20.45 -1.14
N PHE A 177 -6.47 21.09 -1.32
CA PHE A 177 -6.05 22.24 -0.50
C PHE A 177 -7.01 23.43 -0.64
N TYR A 178 -7.48 23.73 -1.86
CA TYR A 178 -8.35 24.89 -2.10
C TYR A 178 -9.73 24.72 -1.47
N ARG A 179 -10.25 23.48 -1.46
CA ARG A 179 -11.54 23.16 -0.86
C ARG A 179 -11.43 22.66 0.58
N GLN A 180 -10.21 22.52 1.11
CA GLN A 180 -9.89 21.94 2.43
C GLN A 180 -10.62 20.62 2.65
N ARG A 181 -10.56 19.75 1.63
CA ARG A 181 -11.28 18.48 1.63
C ARG A 181 -10.30 17.32 1.64
N ILE A 182 -10.50 16.40 2.57
CA ILE A 182 -9.88 15.08 2.57
C ILE A 182 -10.93 14.05 2.18
N ALA A 183 -10.54 13.08 1.35
CA ALA A 183 -11.34 11.88 1.11
C ALA A 183 -10.45 10.64 1.05
N PHE A 184 -10.90 9.54 1.64
CA PHE A 184 -10.27 8.22 1.57
C PHE A 184 -11.24 7.14 2.02
N SER A 185 -10.95 5.90 1.64
CA SER A 185 -11.61 4.71 2.17
C SER A 185 -10.69 3.95 3.12
N LEU A 186 -11.23 3.47 4.23
CA LEU A 186 -10.56 2.53 5.11
C LEU A 186 -11.14 1.14 4.88
N LYS A 187 -10.26 0.17 4.63
CA LYS A 187 -10.60 -1.25 4.51
C LYS A 187 -9.81 -2.03 5.55
N PRO A 188 -10.36 -2.21 6.77
CA PRO A 188 -9.74 -3.02 7.80
C PRO A 188 -9.63 -4.47 7.32
N GLN A 189 -8.46 -5.09 7.47
CA GLN A 189 -8.25 -6.49 7.11
C GLN A 189 -7.86 -7.30 8.34
N ALA A 190 -8.71 -8.27 8.70
CA ALA A 190 -8.43 -9.14 9.83
C ALA A 190 -7.15 -9.94 9.58
N THR A 191 -6.30 -10.03 10.59
CA THR A 191 -5.14 -10.93 10.58
C THR A 191 -5.32 -12.01 11.65
N PRO A 192 -4.79 -13.23 11.45
CA PRO A 192 -4.92 -14.31 12.43
C PRO A 192 -4.38 -13.95 13.82
N GLU A 193 -3.35 -13.10 13.89
CA GLU A 193 -2.63 -12.76 15.12
C GLU A 193 -3.27 -11.61 15.90
N LEU A 194 -3.82 -10.59 15.21
CA LEU A 194 -4.37 -9.38 15.84
C LEU A 194 -5.90 -9.31 15.82
N GLY A 195 -6.56 -10.23 15.10
CA GLY A 195 -8.00 -10.24 14.92
C GLY A 195 -8.51 -9.08 14.07
N ASN A 196 -9.80 -8.77 14.22
CA ASN A 196 -10.46 -7.65 13.53
C ASN A 196 -10.64 -6.47 14.50
N GLN A 197 -9.61 -5.64 14.66
CA GLN A 197 -9.71 -4.42 15.48
C GLN A 197 -10.25 -3.24 14.65
N PRO A 198 -11.22 -2.47 15.18
CA PRO A 198 -11.73 -1.29 14.49
C PRO A 198 -10.69 -0.17 14.43
N ASN A 199 -10.67 0.53 13.29
CA ASN A 199 -10.10 1.88 13.25
C ASN A 199 -11.06 2.81 14.00
N ILE A 200 -10.51 3.68 14.87
CA ILE A 200 -11.32 4.61 15.66
C ILE A 200 -11.12 6.00 15.09
N LEU A 201 -12.21 6.59 14.62
CA LEU A 201 -12.30 8.01 14.27
C LEU A 201 -12.91 8.73 15.48
N ASN A 202 -12.08 9.44 16.23
CA ASN A 202 -12.48 10.21 17.41
C ASN A 202 -12.80 11.65 17.01
N LEU A 203 -14.02 12.06 17.30
CA LEU A 203 -14.57 13.36 16.96
C LEU A 203 -14.99 14.09 18.24
N TYR A 204 -14.84 15.39 18.22
CA TYR A 204 -15.48 16.31 19.15
C TYR A 204 -16.62 17.01 18.41
N LEU A 205 -17.84 16.95 18.94
CA LEU A 205 -19.05 17.50 18.31
C LEU A 205 -19.31 18.97 18.68
N GLY A 206 -18.63 19.50 19.71
CA GLY A 206 -18.88 20.84 20.22
C GLY A 206 -19.95 20.93 21.30
N GLU A 207 -20.15 22.14 21.81
CA GLU A 207 -21.24 22.53 22.72
C GLU A 207 -22.51 22.90 21.95
N GLN A 208 -22.36 23.33 20.71
CA GLN A 208 -23.48 23.79 19.89
C GLN A 208 -24.26 22.61 19.29
N PRO A 209 -25.57 22.80 19.04
CA PRO A 209 -26.35 21.78 18.34
C PRO A 209 -25.79 21.49 16.94
N VAL A 210 -25.77 20.20 16.59
CA VAL A 210 -25.33 19.70 15.28
C VAL A 210 -26.50 19.11 14.51
N LYS A 211 -26.49 19.26 13.19
CA LYS A 211 -27.42 18.59 12.29
C LYS A 211 -26.85 17.22 11.90
N ILE A 212 -27.66 16.18 12.10
CA ILE A 212 -27.37 14.81 11.71
C ILE A 212 -28.30 14.41 10.57
N THR A 213 -27.75 13.82 9.52
CA THR A 213 -28.51 13.23 8.41
C THR A 213 -28.09 11.77 8.23
N LEU A 214 -29.07 10.88 8.15
CA LEU A 214 -28.88 9.43 8.00
C LEU A 214 -29.55 8.93 6.72
N GLN A 215 -28.89 8.01 6.01
CA GLN A 215 -29.44 7.27 4.87
C GLN A 215 -29.09 5.79 5.02
N GLY A 216 -29.98 4.87 4.62
CA GLY A 216 -29.75 3.42 4.77
C GLY A 216 -29.65 2.97 6.24
N TYR A 217 -30.52 3.50 7.10
CA TYR A 217 -30.41 3.31 8.55
C TYR A 217 -31.49 2.40 9.14
N LYS A 218 -31.19 1.81 10.30
CA LYS A 218 -32.15 1.17 11.20
C LYS A 218 -32.01 1.76 12.61
N LEU A 219 -33.14 2.07 13.22
CA LEU A 219 -33.23 2.52 14.62
C LEU A 219 -33.83 1.38 15.47
N PRO A 220 -33.01 0.52 16.09
CA PRO A 220 -33.50 -0.69 16.78
C PRO A 220 -34.47 -0.39 17.94
N GLU A 221 -34.38 0.78 18.54
CA GLU A 221 -35.17 1.19 19.72
C GLU A 221 -36.40 2.04 19.35
N VAL A 222 -36.57 2.39 18.07
CA VAL A 222 -37.64 3.27 17.60
C VAL A 222 -38.53 2.52 16.62
N LYS A 223 -39.82 2.40 16.94
CA LYS A 223 -40.82 1.95 15.96
C LYS A 223 -41.05 3.08 14.96
N LEU A 224 -40.40 2.99 13.81
CA LEU A 224 -40.66 3.88 12.68
C LEU A 224 -41.95 3.45 11.96
N PRO A 225 -42.72 4.37 11.39
CA PRO A 225 -43.84 4.02 10.52
C PRO A 225 -43.33 3.17 9.34
N GLU A 226 -44.00 2.06 9.02
CA GLU A 226 -43.60 1.11 7.95
C GLU A 226 -43.44 1.75 6.55
N ILE A 227 -43.94 2.98 6.37
CA ILE A 227 -43.99 3.69 5.09
C ILE A 227 -42.71 4.50 4.82
N GLN A 228 -41.74 4.55 5.75
CA GLN A 228 -40.44 5.14 5.43
C GLN A 228 -39.68 4.23 4.47
N ASP A 229 -39.83 4.53 3.18
CA ASP A 229 -39.02 3.97 2.11
C ASP A 229 -37.54 4.09 2.52
N SER A 230 -36.78 3.02 2.34
CA SER A 230 -35.39 2.88 2.84
C SER A 230 -34.42 3.95 2.30
N GLN A 231 -34.89 4.73 1.33
CA GLN A 231 -34.18 5.84 0.71
C GLN A 231 -34.47 7.22 1.31
N THR A 232 -35.48 7.37 2.17
CA THR A 232 -35.83 8.69 2.73
C THR A 232 -34.79 9.08 3.79
N PRO A 233 -34.05 10.19 3.62
CA PRO A 233 -33.07 10.61 4.63
C PRO A 233 -33.76 11.00 5.94
N LEU A 234 -33.24 10.53 7.07
CA LEU A 234 -33.66 11.02 8.38
C LEU A 234 -32.76 12.17 8.80
N GLU A 235 -33.39 13.33 9.02
CA GLU A 235 -32.72 14.50 9.55
C GLU A 235 -33.19 14.82 10.96
N PHE A 236 -32.25 15.16 11.83
CA PHE A 236 -32.53 15.67 13.16
C PHE A 236 -31.39 16.55 13.67
N THR A 237 -31.73 17.39 14.64
CA THR A 237 -30.76 18.16 15.42
C THR A 237 -30.42 17.40 16.69
N LEU A 238 -29.14 17.35 17.03
CA LEU A 238 -28.62 16.81 18.27
C LEU A 238 -27.99 17.95 19.08
N ASN A 239 -28.45 18.15 20.30
CA ASN A 239 -27.69 18.87 21.32
C ASN A 239 -26.98 17.83 22.20
N PRO A 240 -25.65 17.63 22.04
CA PRO A 240 -24.94 16.50 22.62
C PRO A 240 -24.72 16.66 24.13
N ASP A 241 -25.14 15.67 24.93
CA ASP A 241 -24.74 15.57 26.34
C ASP A 241 -23.31 15.03 26.46
N ILE A 242 -22.92 14.15 25.53
CA ILE A 242 -21.56 13.64 25.36
C ILE A 242 -20.99 14.21 24.06
N LYS A 243 -19.95 15.03 24.20
CA LYS A 243 -19.36 15.79 23.09
C LYS A 243 -18.39 14.94 22.26
N GLU A 244 -17.86 13.87 22.84
CA GLU A 244 -16.98 12.95 22.13
C GLU A 244 -17.78 11.86 21.42
N LEU A 245 -17.51 11.68 20.13
CA LEU A 245 -18.05 10.60 19.32
C LEU A 245 -16.91 9.72 18.80
N ASN A 246 -16.92 8.46 19.21
CA ASN A 246 -15.98 7.45 18.74
C ASN A 246 -16.64 6.59 17.66
N LEU A 247 -16.36 6.91 16.40
CA LEU A 247 -16.82 6.12 15.26
C LEU A 247 -15.89 4.92 15.07
N LYS A 248 -16.43 3.71 15.32
CA LYS A 248 -15.72 2.45 15.11
C LYS A 248 -15.89 1.99 13.66
N ILE A 249 -14.78 1.76 12.98
CA ILE A 249 -14.72 1.37 11.57
C ILE A 249 -14.12 -0.04 11.50
N SER A 250 -15.01 -1.04 11.50
CA SER A 250 -14.68 -2.47 11.46
C SER A 250 -14.85 -3.10 10.07
N GLN A 251 -15.39 -2.34 9.12
CA GLN A 251 -15.65 -2.74 7.73
C GLN A 251 -15.26 -1.59 6.82
N ASP A 252 -15.30 -1.85 5.51
CA ASP A 252 -15.08 -0.87 4.46
C ASP A 252 -15.94 0.39 4.71
N ASN A 253 -15.27 1.53 4.83
CA ASN A 253 -15.93 2.81 5.08
C ASN A 253 -15.22 3.94 4.34
N THR A 254 -15.98 4.76 3.62
CA THR A 254 -15.47 5.95 2.94
C THR A 254 -15.71 7.17 3.80
N ILE A 255 -14.67 7.97 4.00
CA ILE A 255 -14.70 9.18 4.82
C ILE A 255 -14.49 10.38 3.91
N TYR A 256 -15.37 11.36 4.03
CA TYR A 256 -15.23 12.67 3.44
C TYR A 256 -15.25 13.72 4.55
N LEU A 257 -14.19 14.50 4.62
CA LEU A 257 -14.06 15.58 5.59
C LEU A 257 -13.86 16.89 4.83
N THR A 258 -14.66 17.91 5.16
CA THR A 258 -14.47 19.28 4.68
C THR A 258 -14.30 20.22 5.87
N ALA A 259 -13.17 20.89 5.96
CA ALA A 259 -12.86 21.83 7.04
C ALA A 259 -13.13 23.29 6.65
N SER A 260 -13.06 24.17 7.65
CA SER A 260 -13.00 25.62 7.46
C SER A 260 -11.59 26.08 7.20
N GLU A 261 -11.46 27.30 6.66
CA GLU A 261 -10.16 27.88 6.38
C GLU A 261 -9.38 28.00 7.68
N LEU A 262 -8.25 27.29 7.71
CA LEU A 262 -7.36 27.28 8.86
C LEU A 262 -6.67 28.65 8.93
N PRO A 263 -6.43 29.19 10.13
CA PRO A 263 -5.45 30.27 10.26
C PRO A 263 -4.09 29.82 9.70
N GLU A 264 -3.32 30.78 9.19
CA GLU A 264 -2.07 30.63 8.41
C GLU A 264 -0.94 29.76 9.04
N TYR A 265 -1.12 29.19 10.24
CA TYR A 265 -0.06 28.50 10.99
C TYR A 265 -0.42 27.05 11.38
N ASP A 266 0.40 26.12 10.87
CA ASP A 266 1.00 24.94 11.53
C ASP A 266 0.13 23.78 12.05
N GLU A 267 -1.08 23.57 11.53
CA GLU A 267 -1.80 22.31 11.82
C GLU A 267 -1.47 21.21 10.79
N GLN A 268 -0.49 20.37 11.15
CA GLN A 268 -0.18 19.16 10.38
C GLN A 268 -1.27 18.09 10.62
N TRP A 269 -2.23 18.00 9.69
CA TRP A 269 -3.32 17.02 9.73
C TRP A 269 -2.83 15.58 9.69
N PHE A 270 -1.78 15.31 8.90
CA PHE A 270 -1.17 13.98 8.76
C PHE A 270 0.03 13.85 9.68
N ARG A 271 0.20 12.69 10.34
CA ARG A 271 1.45 12.43 11.07
C ARG A 271 2.59 12.05 10.14
N SER A 272 3.77 12.62 10.42
CA SER A 272 5.02 12.28 9.72
C SER A 272 5.42 10.82 9.96
N LYS A 273 5.91 10.15 8.91
CA LYS A 273 6.47 8.78 8.91
C LYS A 273 5.50 7.67 9.33
N ILE A 274 4.81 7.09 8.36
CA ILE A 274 4.00 5.88 8.53
C ILE A 274 4.59 4.71 7.75
N ALA A 275 4.70 3.54 8.39
CA ALA A 275 5.21 2.34 7.72
C ALA A 275 4.09 1.77 6.84
N THR A 276 4.39 1.61 5.56
CA THR A 276 3.42 1.16 4.56
C THR A 276 3.99 0.04 3.71
N LYS A 277 3.09 -0.73 3.10
CA LYS A 277 3.35 -1.68 2.02
C LYS A 277 2.29 -1.49 0.94
N ASP A 278 2.50 -2.09 -0.23
CA ASP A 278 1.55 -2.05 -1.35
C ASP A 278 1.14 -0.61 -1.72
N VAL A 279 2.12 0.30 -1.77
CA VAL A 279 1.87 1.71 -2.09
C VAL A 279 1.57 1.84 -3.59
N ILE A 280 0.45 2.47 -3.90
CA ILE A 280 -0.07 2.63 -5.26
C ILE A 280 -0.33 4.11 -5.52
N PHE A 281 0.22 4.61 -6.64
CA PHE A 281 0.05 5.97 -7.13
C PHE A 281 -0.78 5.99 -8.42
N GLU A 282 -1.84 5.19 -8.43
CA GLU A 282 -2.69 4.96 -9.59
C GLU A 282 -4.15 5.00 -9.17
N ARG A 283 -4.99 5.52 -10.07
CA ARG A 283 -6.45 5.47 -9.97
C ARG A 283 -7.00 4.65 -11.13
N LEU A 284 -7.99 3.81 -10.85
CA LEU A 284 -8.72 3.06 -11.87
C LEU A 284 -9.88 3.90 -12.40
N GLU A 285 -9.85 4.23 -13.69
CA GLU A 285 -11.02 4.72 -14.41
C GLU A 285 -11.82 3.52 -14.90
N ARG A 286 -13.04 3.37 -14.35
CA ARG A 286 -13.91 2.24 -14.63
C ARG A 286 -14.90 2.60 -15.73
N SER A 287 -14.98 1.78 -16.77
CA SER A 287 -15.96 1.92 -17.85
C SER A 287 -17.28 1.16 -17.58
N GLY A 288 -17.28 0.28 -16.58
CA GLY A 288 -18.37 -0.67 -16.29
C GLY A 288 -18.05 -2.11 -16.71
N ASP A 289 -17.11 -2.32 -17.65
CA ASP A 289 -16.50 -3.61 -17.95
C ASP A 289 -15.09 -3.66 -17.35
N ILE A 290 -14.83 -4.61 -16.46
CA ILE A 290 -13.54 -4.76 -15.75
C ILE A 290 -12.38 -4.95 -16.74
N ARG A 291 -12.64 -5.48 -17.94
CA ARG A 291 -11.61 -5.67 -18.98
C ARG A 291 -11.13 -4.36 -19.60
N ASP A 292 -11.95 -3.33 -19.50
CA ASP A 292 -11.70 -2.00 -20.05
C ASP A 292 -11.27 -1.00 -18.95
N ASP A 293 -11.15 -1.44 -17.70
CA ASP A 293 -10.65 -0.61 -16.60
C ASP A 293 -9.24 -0.11 -16.91
N LEU A 294 -9.06 1.20 -16.72
CA LEU A 294 -7.84 1.88 -17.10
C LEU A 294 -7.11 2.41 -15.87
N ALA A 295 -5.87 1.96 -15.67
CA ALA A 295 -4.99 2.51 -14.66
C ALA A 295 -4.41 3.85 -15.14
N ILE A 296 -4.58 4.89 -14.31
CA ILE A 296 -4.08 6.24 -14.55
C ILE A 296 -3.13 6.61 -13.42
N SER A 297 -1.89 6.97 -13.76
CA SER A 297 -0.94 7.50 -12.79
C SER A 297 -1.44 8.80 -12.18
N THR A 298 -1.35 8.89 -10.86
CA THR A 298 -1.77 10.04 -10.05
C THR A 298 -0.58 10.96 -9.75
N ILE A 299 0.64 10.58 -10.14
CA ILE A 299 1.86 11.37 -9.90
C ILE A 299 1.83 12.64 -10.75
N ILE A 300 2.03 13.78 -10.07
CA ILE A 300 2.14 15.10 -10.69
C ILE A 300 3.60 15.39 -11.00
N GLU A 301 4.46 15.23 -10.00
CA GLU A 301 5.90 15.43 -10.12
C GLU A 301 6.61 14.80 -8.92
N GLY A 302 7.93 14.71 -9.00
CA GLY A 302 8.73 14.33 -7.86
C GLY A 302 10.16 13.99 -8.25
N LYS A 303 10.92 13.55 -7.25
CA LYS A 303 12.26 13.02 -7.45
C LYS A 303 12.39 11.72 -6.69
N VAL A 304 13.06 10.77 -7.30
CA VAL A 304 13.34 9.46 -6.71
C VAL A 304 14.82 9.18 -6.79
N GLN A 305 15.35 8.62 -5.72
CA GLN A 305 16.72 8.18 -5.61
C GLN A 305 16.74 6.67 -5.50
N MET A 306 17.54 6.05 -6.37
CA MET A 306 17.75 4.61 -6.41
C MET A 306 19.24 4.34 -6.54
N ALA A 307 19.83 3.75 -5.50
CA ALA A 307 21.28 3.62 -5.38
C ALA A 307 21.97 4.99 -5.57
N GLU A 308 22.79 5.14 -6.62
CA GLU A 308 23.54 6.36 -6.94
C GLU A 308 22.83 7.25 -7.97
N GLN A 309 21.61 6.90 -8.40
CA GLN A 309 20.88 7.62 -9.44
C GLN A 309 19.69 8.37 -8.84
N GLU A 310 19.75 9.70 -8.94
CA GLU A 310 18.58 10.56 -8.76
C GLU A 310 17.87 10.72 -10.11
N ARG A 311 16.54 10.60 -10.11
CA ARG A 311 15.71 10.75 -11.30
C ARG A 311 14.49 11.59 -11.00
N GLU A 312 14.22 12.55 -11.88
CA GLU A 312 13.00 13.33 -11.84
C GLU A 312 11.84 12.52 -12.42
N ILE A 313 10.68 12.59 -11.75
CA ILE A 313 9.43 12.01 -12.20
C ILE A 313 8.51 13.13 -12.66
N LYS A 314 8.02 12.98 -13.89
CA LYS A 314 7.11 13.91 -14.54
C LYS A 314 5.68 13.41 -14.43
N GLN A 315 4.75 14.34 -14.63
CA GLN A 315 3.32 14.08 -14.58
C GLN A 315 2.88 12.87 -15.44
N GLY A 316 2.11 11.98 -14.81
CA GLY A 316 1.53 10.81 -15.47
C GLY A 316 2.53 9.68 -15.75
N GLN A 317 3.75 9.74 -15.19
CA GLN A 317 4.67 8.61 -15.20
C GLN A 317 4.31 7.59 -14.12
N PHE A 318 4.53 6.33 -14.44
CA PHE A 318 4.30 5.20 -13.55
C PHE A 318 5.59 4.80 -12.85
N LEU A 319 5.49 4.53 -11.55
CA LEU A 319 6.55 3.93 -10.75
C LEU A 319 6.50 2.40 -10.86
N MET A 320 6.81 1.89 -12.05
CA MET A 320 6.81 0.45 -12.34
C MET A 320 8.20 -0.03 -12.73
N ALA A 321 8.65 -1.13 -12.13
CA ALA A 321 9.80 -1.85 -12.62
C ALA A 321 9.40 -2.56 -13.92
N THR A 322 10.23 -2.47 -14.97
CA THR A 322 9.98 -3.15 -16.24
C THR A 322 10.00 -4.69 -16.11
N LYS A 323 10.62 -5.23 -15.04
CA LYS A 323 10.56 -6.65 -14.64
C LYS A 323 10.58 -6.78 -13.10
N PRO A 324 9.98 -7.84 -12.51
CA PRO A 324 9.93 -8.05 -11.06
C PRO A 324 11.30 -8.05 -10.35
N ASP A 325 12.35 -8.47 -11.08
CA ASP A 325 13.71 -8.64 -10.55
C ASP A 325 14.73 -7.66 -11.19
N MET A 326 14.26 -6.59 -11.85
CA MET A 326 15.15 -5.53 -12.36
C MET A 326 14.97 -4.25 -11.54
N PRO A 327 16.06 -3.50 -11.29
CA PRO A 327 15.94 -2.13 -10.80
C PRO A 327 15.06 -1.33 -11.76
N LEU A 328 14.31 -0.36 -11.23
CA LEU A 328 13.43 0.56 -11.97
C LEU A 328 14.25 1.37 -13.02
N GLY A 329 14.55 0.74 -14.15
CA GLY A 329 15.41 1.28 -15.18
C GLY A 329 14.68 2.27 -16.08
N ASP A 330 13.37 2.11 -16.27
CA ASP A 330 12.57 2.90 -17.21
C ASP A 330 11.19 3.23 -16.63
N PHE A 331 10.92 4.51 -16.36
CA PHE A 331 9.58 4.97 -15.97
C PHE A 331 8.69 5.08 -17.21
N GLN A 332 7.58 4.35 -17.21
CA GLN A 332 6.65 4.38 -18.34
C GLN A 332 5.72 5.59 -18.24
N ARG A 333 5.45 6.25 -19.37
CA ARG A 333 4.41 7.28 -19.46
C ARG A 333 3.27 6.73 -20.31
N ILE A 334 2.04 6.85 -19.82
CA ILE A 334 0.88 6.71 -20.70
C ILE A 334 0.50 8.13 -21.14
N LYS A 335 0.60 8.41 -22.45
CA LYS A 335 0.02 9.61 -23.05
C LYS A 335 -1.34 9.23 -23.62
N TYR A 336 -2.34 10.05 -23.36
CA TYR A 336 -3.63 9.98 -24.03
C TYR A 336 -3.73 11.16 -24.99
N THR A 337 -4.05 10.88 -26.25
CA THR A 337 -4.52 11.89 -27.19
C THR A 337 -6.04 11.79 -27.23
N ILE A 338 -6.74 12.77 -26.67
CA ILE A 338 -8.20 12.85 -26.80
C ILE A 338 -8.49 13.36 -28.21
N ASN A 339 -8.85 12.48 -29.13
CA ASN A 339 -9.33 12.90 -30.44
C ASN A 339 -10.77 13.40 -30.29
N LYS A 340 -10.98 14.71 -30.40
CA LYS A 340 -12.26 15.36 -30.07
C LYS A 340 -13.41 14.99 -31.02
N ASN A 341 -13.14 14.19 -32.05
CA ASN A 341 -14.08 13.85 -33.10
C ASN A 341 -14.51 12.38 -33.14
N ASP A 342 -13.90 11.49 -32.35
CA ASP A 342 -14.30 10.09 -32.28
C ASP A 342 -14.21 9.62 -30.82
N ASN A 343 -15.27 8.96 -30.33
CA ASN A 343 -15.34 8.37 -28.98
C ASN A 343 -14.41 7.14 -28.82
N HIS A 344 -13.22 7.17 -29.42
CA HIS A 344 -12.26 6.07 -29.46
C HIS A 344 -11.00 6.44 -28.68
N TYR A 345 -10.70 5.67 -27.64
CA TYR A 345 -9.48 5.82 -26.85
C TYR A 345 -8.36 5.01 -27.52
N GLU A 346 -7.40 5.67 -28.17
CA GLU A 346 -6.17 5.00 -28.62
C GLU A 346 -5.10 5.05 -27.53
N ARG A 347 -4.60 3.87 -27.15
CA ARG A 347 -3.56 3.68 -26.14
C ARG A 347 -2.18 3.78 -26.80
N GLU A 348 -1.53 4.93 -26.69
CA GLU A 348 -0.09 5.03 -27.02
C GLU A 348 0.75 4.74 -25.78
N ARG A 349 1.45 3.59 -25.78
CA ARG A 349 2.53 3.31 -24.82
C ARG A 349 3.76 4.11 -25.26
N ALA A 350 4.07 5.19 -24.57
CA ALA A 350 5.31 5.92 -24.78
C ALA A 350 6.37 5.44 -23.77
N VAL A 351 7.36 4.70 -24.27
CA VAL A 351 8.63 4.50 -23.55
C VAL A 351 9.31 5.88 -23.48
N ALA A 352 9.79 6.25 -22.30
CA ALA A 352 10.35 7.58 -22.06
C ALA A 352 11.75 7.69 -22.69
N ASP A 353 11.80 8.00 -23.99
CA ASP A 353 13.04 8.51 -24.61
C ASP A 353 13.17 10.02 -24.38
N GLY A 354 14.41 10.43 -24.12
CA GLY A 354 14.81 11.78 -23.77
C GLY A 354 14.45 12.83 -24.83
N ASN A 355 14.31 14.08 -24.36
CA ASN A 355 14.16 15.31 -25.13
C ASN A 355 13.09 15.35 -26.23
N CYS A 356 11.95 16.00 -25.94
CA CYS A 356 11.19 16.73 -26.96
C CYS A 356 10.54 17.97 -26.34
N SER A 357 11.01 19.13 -26.79
CA SER A 357 10.46 20.47 -26.52
C SER A 357 9.07 20.65 -27.14
N LEU A 358 8.30 21.57 -26.56
CA LEU A 358 6.88 21.86 -26.83
C LEU A 358 6.56 22.37 -28.26
N PRO A 359 5.32 22.17 -28.78
CA PRO A 359 4.77 22.80 -29.99
C PRO A 359 3.95 24.08 -29.63
N PRO A 360 3.21 24.81 -30.53
CA PRO A 360 2.95 24.61 -31.97
C PRO A 360 3.01 25.90 -32.86
N LYS A 361 3.01 25.74 -34.19
CA LYS A 361 2.34 26.68 -35.12
C LYS A 361 1.96 26.01 -36.46
N TYR A 362 0.64 25.93 -36.68
CA TYR A 362 -0.15 25.95 -37.92
C TYR A 362 0.39 25.39 -39.25
N MET A 363 -0.45 24.50 -39.80
CA MET A 363 -0.91 24.34 -41.20
C MET A 363 0.05 23.88 -42.32
N GLN A 364 -0.49 22.86 -43.01
CA GLN A 364 -0.58 22.68 -44.46
C GLN A 364 0.49 21.87 -45.22
N ASP A 365 -0.08 20.94 -45.99
CA ASP A 365 0.32 20.40 -47.29
C ASP A 365 1.37 19.27 -47.38
N LYS A 366 0.82 18.13 -47.83
CA LYS A 366 1.25 17.26 -48.93
C LYS A 366 2.75 17.05 -49.20
N CYS A 367 3.08 15.76 -49.29
CA CYS A 367 4.19 15.14 -50.05
C CYS A 367 5.59 15.39 -49.43
N LEU A 368 6.59 14.50 -49.45
CA LEU A 368 6.86 13.18 -50.01
C LEU A 368 8.25 12.79 -49.44
N TYR A 369 8.58 11.49 -49.39
CA TYR A 369 9.93 10.91 -49.25
C TYR A 369 10.66 11.09 -47.88
N SER A 370 11.42 10.14 -47.34
CA SER A 370 12.08 8.96 -47.94
C SER A 370 12.53 7.95 -46.88
N LYS A 371 12.65 6.69 -47.35
CA LYS A 371 13.64 5.66 -46.99
C LYS A 371 13.58 5.02 -45.60
N ILE A 372 13.00 3.82 -45.56
CA ILE A 372 13.61 2.67 -44.91
C ILE A 372 13.71 1.57 -45.97
N GLN A 373 14.94 1.22 -46.34
CA GLN A 373 15.24 0.14 -47.27
C GLN A 373 15.67 -1.09 -46.46
N GLU A 374 14.82 -2.11 -46.54
CA GLU A 374 15.08 -3.56 -46.61
C GLU A 374 16.23 -4.19 -45.80
N ARG A 375 15.85 -5.22 -45.03
CA ARG A 375 16.20 -6.59 -45.42
C ARG A 375 15.17 -7.59 -44.92
N SER A 376 14.45 -8.20 -45.87
CA SER A 376 13.68 -9.42 -45.69
C SER A 376 14.44 -10.60 -46.30
N GLU A 377 14.57 -11.69 -45.56
CA GLU A 377 14.72 -13.06 -46.04
C GLU A 377 13.98 -13.92 -45.00
N GLN A 378 13.16 -14.93 -45.27
CA GLN A 378 12.56 -15.49 -46.48
C GLN A 378 11.51 -16.50 -45.96
N ASN A 379 10.34 -16.53 -46.60
CA ASN A 379 9.41 -17.66 -46.75
C ASN A 379 8.76 -18.33 -45.51
N GLY A 380 7.43 -18.20 -45.42
CA GLY A 380 6.57 -19.13 -44.66
C GLY A 380 5.09 -18.74 -44.74
N TYR A 381 4.28 -19.55 -45.42
CA TYR A 381 2.88 -19.32 -45.78
C TYR A 381 1.88 -19.21 -44.62
N CYS A 382 0.82 -18.42 -44.89
CA CYS A 382 -0.60 -18.48 -44.48
C CYS A 382 -1.04 -19.32 -43.26
N ARG A 383 -1.83 -18.70 -42.34
CA ARG A 383 -3.28 -18.96 -42.17
C ARG A 383 -3.88 -18.20 -40.99
N GLU A 384 -5.02 -17.56 -41.23
CA GLU A 384 -6.05 -17.37 -40.22
C GLU A 384 -6.62 -18.75 -39.79
N LYS A 385 -6.78 -18.96 -38.48
CA LYS A 385 -8.03 -19.44 -37.89
C LYS A 385 -8.05 -19.22 -36.36
N PRO A 386 -9.24 -18.91 -35.79
CA PRO A 386 -9.44 -18.64 -34.37
C PRO A 386 -9.61 -19.95 -33.60
N LEU A 387 -9.43 -19.94 -32.28
CA LEU A 387 -10.01 -20.95 -31.38
C LEU A 387 -10.08 -20.40 -29.96
N PHE A 388 -11.27 -19.93 -29.59
CA PHE A 388 -11.79 -20.09 -28.24
C PHE A 388 -11.93 -21.59 -27.93
N ASN A 389 -11.77 -21.99 -26.66
CA ASN A 389 -12.75 -22.82 -25.97
C ASN A 389 -12.43 -22.93 -24.46
N PHE A 390 -13.45 -22.54 -23.68
CA PHE A 390 -13.71 -22.62 -22.22
C PHE A 390 -12.95 -21.71 -21.27
#